data_AF-A0A818Q1R2-F1
#
_entry.id   AF-A0A818Q1R2-F1
#
_cell.length_a   1.000
_cell.length_b   1.000
_cell.length_c   1.000
_cell.angle_alpha   90.00
_cell.angle_beta   90.00
_cell.angle_gamma   90.00
#
_symmetry.space_group_name_H-M   'P 1'
#
loop_
_entity.id
_entity.type
_entity.pdbx_description
1 polymer ?
#
loop_
_entity_poly.entity_id
_entity_poly.type
_entity_poly.pdbx_seq_one_letter_code
_entity_poly.pdbx_strand_id
1 'polypeptide(L)'
;MDDLLLYPYPTYIANKTVASCVAAMVGISLIAWFIQSYQARFRPPRLSFLLLASHLTIVIELIVRATVPEDQQNSKTIFIIVNSLSAIGQRMIIVSNYVFILEVHYVRSLSSRLILIGAISCVVMSGVLMVPVNMSSFDPEKINASFLFRKLSASFLFAVAILFYPVWYWSKTVKDMTMQAIILAIVSSTLCAIGALFTVIQSISSFYDQTYSHEVWFYVLQIAPIAFSHFTWSVFHPKRSLISSEPLISASNDEQSKL
;
A
#
# COMPACT_ATOMS: atom_id res chain seq x y z
N MET A 1 20.18 -13.24 -23.46
CA MET A 1 20.19 -14.08 -22.23
C MET A 1 21.42 -13.77 -21.37
N ASP A 2 22.42 -13.07 -21.92
CA ASP A 2 23.65 -12.67 -21.24
C ASP A 2 23.50 -11.54 -20.20
N ASP A 3 22.41 -10.76 -20.22
CA ASP A 3 22.16 -9.67 -19.25
C ASP A 3 21.79 -10.12 -17.83
N LEU A 4 21.52 -11.42 -17.60
CA LEU A 4 21.12 -11.93 -16.29
C LEU A 4 22.28 -12.34 -15.39
N LEU A 5 23.51 -12.42 -15.93
CA LEU A 5 24.70 -12.84 -15.19
C LEU A 5 25.11 -11.86 -14.09
N LEU A 6 24.66 -10.61 -14.18
CA LEU A 6 24.94 -9.53 -13.22
C LEU A 6 23.75 -9.24 -12.30
N TYR A 7 22.67 -10.03 -12.35
CA TYR A 7 21.53 -9.87 -11.44
C TYR A 7 21.80 -10.61 -10.12
N PRO A 8 21.47 -10.03 -8.94
CA PRO A 8 20.78 -8.75 -8.75
C PRO A 8 21.72 -7.54 -8.65
N TYR A 9 23.04 -7.73 -8.84
CA TYR A 9 24.07 -6.72 -8.57
C TYR A 9 25.24 -6.73 -9.56
N PRO A 10 25.59 -5.54 -10.08
CA PRO A 10 27.03 -5.24 -10.01
C PRO A 10 27.40 -3.87 -9.43
N THR A 11 26.55 -2.84 -9.44
CA THR A 11 26.99 -1.46 -9.11
C THR A 11 25.90 -0.54 -8.55
N TYR A 12 24.83 -1.08 -7.93
CA TYR A 12 23.82 -0.19 -7.34
C TYR A 12 24.39 0.53 -6.12
N ILE A 13 24.52 1.85 -6.24
CA ILE A 13 24.85 2.75 -5.14
C ILE A 13 23.62 3.60 -4.90
N ALA A 14 23.00 3.45 -3.74
CA ALA A 14 21.83 4.25 -3.38
C ALA A 14 22.23 5.71 -3.15
N ASN A 15 21.48 6.67 -3.71
CA ASN A 15 21.67 8.08 -3.43
C ASN A 15 21.17 8.39 -2.00
N LYS A 16 22.13 8.40 -1.07
CA LYS A 16 21.90 8.61 0.37
C LYS A 16 21.15 9.90 0.67
N THR A 17 21.41 10.97 -0.10
CA THR A 17 20.76 12.27 0.06
C THR A 17 19.28 12.17 -0.28
N VAL A 18 18.96 11.59 -1.45
CA VAL A 18 17.57 11.42 -1.88
C VAL A 18 16.84 10.50 -0.91
N ALA A 19 17.41 9.33 -0.58
CA ALA A 19 16.83 8.40 0.38
C ALA A 19 16.53 9.06 1.73
N SER A 20 17.44 9.90 2.23
CA SER A 20 17.27 10.65 3.49
C SER A 20 16.16 11.70 3.40
N CYS A 21 16.10 12.47 2.31
CA CYS A 21 15.03 13.43 2.08
C CYS A 21 13.67 12.73 2.03
N VAL A 22 13.59 11.60 1.32
CA VAL A 22 12.35 10.81 1.25
C VAL A 22 11.98 10.25 2.62
N ALA A 23 12.94 9.69 3.36
CA ALA A 23 12.71 9.16 4.70
C ALA A 23 12.14 10.23 5.63
N ALA A 24 12.69 11.45 5.57
CA ALA A 24 12.19 12.59 6.33
C ALA A 24 10.76 12.96 5.93
N MET A 25 10.43 13.00 4.63
CA MET A 25 9.07 13.28 4.17
C MET A 25 8.06 12.23 4.67
N VAL A 26 8.40 10.94 4.57
CA VAL A 26 7.54 9.85 5.07
C VAL A 26 7.43 9.89 6.59
N GLY A 27 8.52 10.22 7.30
CA GLY A 27 8.53 10.41 8.75
C GLY A 27 7.64 11.57 9.20
N ILE A 28 7.71 12.72 8.52
CA ILE A 28 6.83 13.87 8.78
C ILE A 28 5.37 13.49 8.52
N SER A 29 5.09 12.78 7.41
CA SER A 29 3.74 12.25 7.11
C SER A 29 3.23 11.35 8.25
N LEU A 30 4.08 10.46 8.77
CA LEU A 30 3.73 9.58 9.89
C LEU A 30 3.42 10.35 11.17
N ILE A 31 4.24 11.36 11.51
CA ILE A 31 4.02 12.21 12.69
C ILE A 31 2.73 13.00 12.54
N ALA A 32 2.50 13.61 11.38
CA ALA A 32 1.28 14.35 11.08
C ALA A 32 0.04 13.45 11.22
N TRP A 33 0.11 12.23 10.66
CA TRP A 33 -0.94 11.24 10.81
C TRP A 33 -1.20 10.83 12.26
N PHE A 34 -0.14 10.66 13.06
CA PHE A 34 -0.26 10.31 14.47
C PHE A 34 -0.94 11.42 15.27
N ILE A 35 -0.53 12.68 15.07
CA ILE A 35 -1.13 13.86 15.71
C ILE A 35 -2.60 13.96 15.32
N GLN A 36 -2.93 13.85 14.02
CA GLN A 36 -4.31 13.89 13.55
C GLN A 36 -5.14 12.75 14.14
N SER A 37 -4.61 11.52 14.14
CA SER A 37 -5.29 10.34 14.69
C SER A 37 -5.57 10.49 16.19
N TYR A 38 -4.60 11.00 16.95
CA TYR A 38 -4.73 11.25 18.38
C TYR A 38 -5.78 12.32 18.67
N GLN A 39 -5.68 13.49 18.03
CA GLN A 39 -6.64 14.59 18.17
C GLN A 39 -8.06 14.18 17.75
N ALA A 40 -8.17 13.38 16.69
CA ALA A 40 -9.44 12.92 16.19
C ALA A 40 -10.03 11.74 17.00
N ARG A 41 -9.30 11.14 17.95
CA ARG A 41 -9.66 9.90 18.65
C ARG A 41 -10.04 8.78 17.66
N PHE A 42 -9.17 8.57 16.68
CA PHE A 42 -9.43 7.67 15.56
C PHE A 42 -9.87 6.27 16.02
N ARG A 43 -11.04 5.86 15.54
CA ARG A 43 -11.54 4.49 15.55
C ARG A 43 -11.90 4.21 14.10
N PRO A 44 -11.28 3.21 13.44
CA PRO A 44 -10.90 1.92 14.01
C PRO A 44 -9.39 1.73 14.22
N PRO A 45 -8.97 1.05 15.32
CA PRO A 45 -7.56 0.84 15.66
C PRO A 45 -6.79 0.00 14.63
N ARG A 46 -7.49 -0.88 13.89
CA ARG A 46 -6.89 -1.73 12.85
C ARG A 46 -6.34 -0.91 11.68
N LEU A 47 -7.08 0.11 11.26
CA LEU A 47 -6.65 1.00 10.18
C LEU A 47 -5.43 1.81 10.62
N SER A 48 -5.45 2.42 11.81
CA SER A 48 -4.28 3.12 12.35
C SER A 48 -3.02 2.24 12.43
N PHE A 49 -3.17 0.98 12.84
CA PHE A 49 -2.05 0.05 12.92
C PHE A 49 -1.45 -0.27 11.55
N LEU A 50 -2.28 -0.57 10.55
CA LEU A 50 -1.81 -0.86 9.18
C LEU A 50 -1.06 0.33 8.57
N LEU A 51 -1.54 1.55 8.85
CA LEU A 51 -0.90 2.78 8.39
C LEU A 51 0.44 3.04 9.06
N LEU A 52 0.49 2.85 10.37
CA LEU A 52 1.73 2.93 11.13
C LEU A 52 2.74 1.90 10.62
N ALA A 53 2.33 0.64 10.47
CA ALA A 53 3.18 -0.44 9.99
C ALA A 53 3.71 -0.14 8.57
N SER A 54 2.86 0.38 7.68
CA SER A 54 3.27 0.77 6.34
C SER A 54 4.33 1.88 6.36
N HIS A 55 4.06 3.00 7.03
CA HIS A 55 5.01 4.11 7.06
C HIS A 55 6.31 3.72 7.74
N LEU A 56 6.23 2.95 8.83
CA LEU A 56 7.41 2.49 9.56
C LEU A 56 8.28 1.58 8.69
N THR A 57 7.69 0.63 7.97
CA THR A 57 8.47 -0.26 7.08
C THR A 57 9.15 0.51 5.96
N ILE A 58 8.48 1.50 5.36
CA ILE A 58 9.07 2.35 4.32
C ILE A 58 10.16 3.26 4.89
N VAL A 59 9.94 3.86 6.07
CA VAL A 59 10.97 4.69 6.74
C VAL A 59 12.21 3.87 7.07
N ILE A 60 12.04 2.68 7.65
CA ILE A 60 13.18 1.79 7.97
C ILE A 60 13.92 1.42 6.68
N GLU A 61 13.20 1.07 5.61
CA GLU A 61 13.79 0.75 4.31
C GLU A 61 14.66 1.89 3.76
N LEU A 62 14.14 3.12 3.78
CA LEU A 62 14.85 4.30 3.30
C LEU A 62 16.03 4.68 4.21
N ILE A 63 15.90 4.53 5.53
CA ILE A 63 17.00 4.72 6.47
C ILE A 63 18.11 3.71 6.21
N VAL A 64 17.78 2.44 5.97
CA VAL A 64 18.77 1.41 5.61
C VAL A 64 19.49 1.82 4.31
N ARG A 65 18.78 2.27 3.27
CA ARG A 65 19.41 2.78 2.04
C ARG A 65 20.31 4.00 2.29
N ALA A 66 19.93 4.89 3.19
CA ALA A 66 20.68 6.11 3.49
C ALA A 66 21.94 5.86 4.34
N THR A 67 21.92 4.83 5.20
CA THR A 67 22.95 4.62 6.24
C THR A 67 23.93 3.50 5.93
N VAL A 68 23.56 2.52 5.09
CA VAL A 68 24.43 1.37 4.78
C VAL A 68 25.67 1.84 3.98
N PRO A 69 26.89 1.49 4.45
CA PRO A 69 28.14 1.74 3.73
C PRO A 69 28.16 1.13 2.33
N GLU A 70 28.82 1.78 1.37
CA GLU A 70 28.80 1.40 -0.05
C GLU A 70 29.32 -0.01 -0.31
N ASP A 71 30.30 -0.45 0.47
CA ASP A 71 30.85 -1.81 0.45
C ASP A 71 29.85 -2.89 0.90
N GLN A 72 28.78 -2.51 1.60
CA GLN A 72 27.76 -3.43 2.13
C GLN A 72 26.40 -3.33 1.42
N GLN A 73 26.19 -2.31 0.56
CA GLN A 73 24.92 -2.08 -0.15
C GLN A 73 24.52 -3.22 -1.09
N ASN A 74 25.51 -3.94 -1.62
CA ASN A 74 25.29 -5.08 -2.51
C ASN A 74 25.26 -6.44 -1.79
N SER A 75 25.22 -6.43 -0.45
CA SER A 75 25.12 -7.68 0.29
C SER A 75 23.73 -8.30 0.13
N LYS A 76 23.71 -9.63 0.05
CA LYS A 76 22.47 -10.43 -0.05
C LYS A 76 21.46 -10.08 1.04
N THR A 77 21.94 -9.88 2.26
CA THR A 77 21.11 -9.55 3.43
C THR A 77 20.42 -8.20 3.25
N ILE A 78 21.16 -7.16 2.84
CA ILE A 78 20.60 -5.82 2.65
C ILE A 78 19.56 -5.82 1.53
N PHE A 79 19.81 -6.50 0.41
CA PHE A 79 18.82 -6.67 -0.66
C PHE A 79 17.49 -7.23 -0.15
N ILE A 80 17.57 -8.34 0.59
CA ILE A 80 16.40 -9.07 1.08
C ILE A 80 15.61 -8.18 2.03
N ILE A 81 16.29 -7.50 2.96
CA ILE A 81 15.65 -6.61 3.93
C ILE A 81 14.95 -5.46 3.21
N VAL A 82 15.67 -4.74 2.35
CA VAL A 82 15.18 -3.55 1.66
C VAL A 82 13.98 -3.88 0.76
N ASN A 83 14.10 -4.94 -0.06
CA ASN A 83 12.99 -5.34 -0.94
C ASN A 83 11.79 -5.89 -0.15
N SER A 84 12.01 -6.58 0.97
CA SER A 84 10.91 -7.07 1.80
C SER A 84 10.18 -5.91 2.48
N LEU A 85 10.90 -4.95 3.05
CA LEU A 85 10.30 -3.77 3.69
C LEU A 85 9.53 -2.91 2.69
N SER A 86 10.09 -2.66 1.50
CA SER A 86 9.39 -1.94 0.43
C SER A 86 8.12 -2.67 0.00
N ALA A 87 8.21 -3.99 -0.20
CA ALA A 87 7.07 -4.80 -0.59
C ALA A 87 5.95 -4.83 0.45
N ILE A 88 6.28 -4.99 1.74
CA ILE A 88 5.33 -4.98 2.85
C ILE A 88 4.70 -3.60 2.98
N GLY A 89 5.52 -2.54 2.95
CA GLY A 89 5.08 -1.16 3.12
C GLY A 89 4.01 -0.77 2.13
N GLN A 90 4.25 -0.97 0.83
CA GLN A 90 3.29 -0.65 -0.22
C GLN A 90 1.99 -1.47 -0.11
N ARG A 91 2.08 -2.77 0.21
CA ARG A 91 0.92 -3.66 0.33
C ARG A 91 0.06 -3.32 1.54
N MET A 92 0.66 -2.89 2.65
CA MET A 92 -0.08 -2.44 3.83
C MET A 92 -0.85 -1.14 3.58
N ILE A 93 -0.34 -0.21 2.76
CA ILE A 93 -1.10 0.96 2.29
C ILE A 93 -2.36 0.51 1.55
N ILE A 94 -2.20 -0.40 0.61
CA ILE A 94 -3.32 -0.92 -0.18
C ILE A 94 -4.37 -1.58 0.72
N VAL A 95 -3.96 -2.47 1.62
CA VAL A 95 -4.87 -3.14 2.57
C VAL A 95 -5.57 -2.14 3.48
N SER A 96 -4.85 -1.12 3.97
CA SER A 96 -5.43 -0.10 4.85
C SER A 96 -6.58 0.66 4.18
N ASN A 97 -6.45 0.98 2.89
CA ASN A 97 -7.54 1.62 2.14
C ASN A 97 -8.77 0.72 2.00
N TYR A 98 -8.58 -0.59 1.78
CA TYR A 98 -9.70 -1.55 1.74
C TYR A 98 -10.39 -1.70 3.08
N VAL A 99 -9.62 -1.76 4.18
CA VAL A 99 -10.17 -1.76 5.54
C VAL A 99 -10.97 -0.49 5.78
N PHE A 100 -10.49 0.65 5.28
CA PHE A 100 -11.22 1.91 5.44
C PHE A 100 -12.57 1.90 4.70
N ILE A 101 -12.62 1.36 3.47
CA ILE A 101 -13.88 1.21 2.71
C ILE A 101 -14.89 0.34 3.46
N LEU A 102 -14.45 -0.76 4.08
CA LEU A 102 -15.34 -1.62 4.88
C LEU A 102 -16.00 -0.87 6.03
N GLU A 103 -15.21 -0.05 6.72
CA GLU A 103 -15.63 0.68 7.92
C GLU A 103 -16.59 1.82 7.56
N VAL A 104 -16.37 2.52 6.44
CA VAL A 104 -17.25 3.61 5.99
C VAL A 104 -18.56 3.10 5.39
N HIS A 105 -18.52 1.98 4.66
CA HIS A 105 -19.68 1.57 3.86
C HIS A 105 -20.64 0.63 4.61
N TYR A 106 -20.26 0.05 5.76
CA TYR A 106 -21.09 -0.93 6.49
C TYR A 106 -21.73 -1.96 5.53
N VAL A 107 -20.89 -2.72 4.83
CA VAL A 107 -21.33 -3.60 3.73
C VAL A 107 -22.31 -4.66 4.25
N ARG A 108 -23.59 -4.57 3.82
CA ARG A 108 -24.68 -5.46 4.27
C ARG A 108 -24.76 -6.78 3.49
N SER A 109 -24.30 -6.83 2.24
CA SER A 109 -24.39 -8.05 1.41
C SER A 109 -23.20 -8.99 1.61
N LEU A 110 -23.47 -10.31 1.61
CA LEU A 110 -22.43 -11.34 1.71
C LEU A 110 -21.45 -11.29 0.52
N SER A 111 -21.97 -11.05 -0.69
CA SER A 111 -21.17 -11.00 -1.92
C SER A 111 -20.12 -9.89 -1.88
N SER A 112 -20.48 -8.68 -1.46
CA SER A 112 -19.54 -7.57 -1.38
C SER A 112 -18.48 -7.79 -0.28
N ARG A 113 -18.82 -8.47 0.82
CA ARG A 113 -17.83 -8.89 1.84
C ARG A 113 -16.84 -9.90 1.28
N LEU A 114 -17.30 -10.91 0.54
CA LEU A 114 -16.44 -11.91 -0.08
C LEU A 114 -15.50 -11.30 -1.11
N ILE A 115 -15.99 -10.39 -1.95
CA ILE A 115 -15.16 -9.67 -2.94
C ILE A 115 -14.04 -8.91 -2.24
N LEU A 116 -14.33 -8.24 -1.13
CA LEU A 116 -13.34 -7.44 -0.42
C LEU A 116 -12.34 -8.30 0.38
N ILE A 117 -12.79 -9.37 1.03
CA ILE A 117 -11.88 -10.37 1.63
C ILE A 117 -10.98 -10.99 0.56
N GLY A 118 -11.52 -11.28 -0.62
CA GLY A 118 -10.76 -11.77 -1.77
C GLY A 118 -9.67 -10.76 -2.19
N ALA A 119 -10.02 -9.47 -2.29
CA ALA A 119 -9.06 -8.42 -2.63
C ALA A 119 -7.92 -8.31 -1.61
N ILE A 120 -8.24 -8.28 -0.31
CA ILE A 120 -7.22 -8.28 0.76
C ILE A 120 -6.34 -9.53 0.66
N SER A 121 -6.94 -10.70 0.45
CA SER A 121 -6.21 -11.97 0.33
C SER A 121 -5.25 -11.96 -0.86
N CYS A 122 -5.68 -11.45 -2.02
CA CYS A 122 -4.82 -11.30 -3.19
C CYS A 122 -3.63 -10.36 -2.93
N VAL A 123 -3.85 -9.24 -2.24
CA VAL A 123 -2.78 -8.29 -1.89
C VAL A 123 -1.78 -8.94 -0.92
N VAL A 124 -2.26 -9.65 0.11
CA VAL A 124 -1.39 -10.39 1.04
C VAL A 124 -0.61 -11.49 0.33
N MET A 125 -1.26 -12.28 -0.51
CA MET A 125 -0.61 -13.34 -1.29
C MET A 125 0.45 -12.78 -2.24
N SER A 126 0.21 -11.61 -2.85
CA SER A 126 1.22 -10.94 -3.66
C SER A 126 2.49 -10.62 -2.85
N GLY A 127 2.35 -10.31 -1.55
CA GLY A 127 3.47 -10.08 -0.63
C GLY A 127 4.20 -11.37 -0.27
N VAL A 128 3.46 -12.44 0.03
CA VAL A 128 4.03 -13.77 0.31
C VAL A 128 4.87 -14.26 -0.87
N LEU A 129 4.43 -14.01 -2.11
CA LEU A 129 5.19 -14.35 -3.32
C LEU A 129 6.51 -13.59 -3.46
N MET A 130 6.70 -12.45 -2.78
CA MET A 130 7.99 -11.73 -2.78
C MET A 130 9.06 -12.41 -1.91
N VAL A 131 8.68 -13.29 -0.98
CA VAL A 131 9.63 -14.07 -0.17
C VAL A 131 10.50 -14.99 -1.04
N PRO A 132 9.93 -15.90 -1.87
CA PRO A 132 10.74 -16.75 -2.74
C PRO A 132 11.47 -15.95 -3.83
N VAL A 133 10.95 -14.78 -4.27
CA VAL A 133 11.66 -13.85 -5.16
C VAL A 133 12.99 -13.44 -4.54
N ASN A 134 12.96 -12.97 -3.31
CA ASN A 134 14.14 -12.45 -2.62
C ASN A 134 15.18 -13.57 -2.38
N MET A 135 14.73 -14.79 -2.08
CA MET A 135 15.63 -15.94 -1.89
C MET A 135 16.24 -16.44 -3.21
N SER A 136 15.46 -16.49 -4.28
CA SER A 136 15.85 -17.03 -5.58
C SER A 136 16.68 -16.04 -6.42
N SER A 137 16.73 -14.77 -6.02
CA SER A 137 17.44 -13.73 -6.77
C SER A 137 18.96 -13.86 -6.76
N PHE A 138 19.53 -14.68 -5.86
CA PHE A 138 20.98 -14.87 -5.71
C PHE A 138 21.49 -16.19 -6.27
N ASP A 139 20.61 -17.01 -6.82
CA ASP A 139 20.93 -18.33 -7.34
C ASP A 139 20.74 -18.30 -8.87
N PRO A 140 21.83 -18.33 -9.66
CA PRO A 140 21.77 -18.24 -11.12
C PRO A 140 20.79 -19.23 -11.76
N GLU A 141 20.66 -20.43 -11.18
CA GLU A 141 19.75 -21.47 -11.69
C GLU A 141 18.28 -21.13 -11.42
N LYS A 142 18.01 -20.28 -10.42
CA LYS A 142 16.66 -19.89 -9.97
C LYS A 142 16.28 -18.45 -10.31
N ILE A 143 17.13 -17.70 -11.02
CA ILE A 143 16.85 -16.31 -11.44
C ILE A 143 15.54 -16.23 -12.23
N ASN A 144 15.31 -17.16 -13.17
CA ASN A 144 14.07 -17.19 -13.95
C ASN A 144 12.83 -17.40 -13.08
N ALA A 145 12.93 -18.24 -12.04
CA ALA A 145 11.86 -18.42 -11.06
C ALA A 145 11.60 -17.14 -10.27
N SER A 146 12.65 -16.39 -9.90
CA SER A 146 12.52 -15.08 -9.26
C SER A 146 11.69 -14.10 -10.10
N PHE A 147 12.02 -13.96 -11.39
CA PHE A 147 11.24 -13.09 -12.30
C PHE A 147 9.80 -13.59 -12.49
N LEU A 148 9.58 -14.90 -12.57
CA LEU A 148 8.24 -15.48 -12.66
C LEU A 148 7.40 -15.13 -11.42
N PHE A 149 7.94 -15.27 -10.22
CA PHE A 149 7.22 -14.92 -9.00
C PHE A 149 6.94 -13.42 -8.88
N ARG A 150 7.82 -12.53 -9.38
CA ARG A 150 7.53 -11.09 -9.51
C ARG A 150 6.36 -10.84 -10.44
N LYS A 151 6.33 -11.47 -11.61
CA LYS A 151 5.21 -11.38 -12.57
C LYS A 151 3.91 -11.87 -11.94
N LEU A 152 3.93 -13.00 -11.24
CA LEU A 152 2.77 -13.52 -10.52
C LEU A 152 2.27 -12.56 -9.43
N SER A 153 3.18 -12.00 -8.62
CA SER A 153 2.85 -10.98 -7.62
C SER A 153 2.18 -9.77 -8.26
N ALA A 154 2.73 -9.27 -9.37
CA ALA A 154 2.15 -8.17 -10.12
C ALA A 154 0.78 -8.51 -10.72
N SER A 155 0.60 -9.72 -11.25
CA SER A 155 -0.69 -10.20 -11.78
C SER A 155 -1.77 -10.24 -10.70
N PHE A 156 -1.45 -10.64 -9.45
CA PHE A 156 -2.40 -10.55 -8.35
C PHE A 156 -2.82 -9.11 -8.06
N LEU A 157 -1.87 -8.16 -8.04
CA LEU A 157 -2.17 -6.74 -7.84
C LEU A 157 -2.98 -6.16 -9.01
N PHE A 158 -2.68 -6.54 -10.25
CA PHE A 158 -3.45 -6.14 -11.44
C PHE A 158 -4.86 -6.73 -11.43
N ALA A 159 -5.01 -8.01 -11.06
CA ALA A 159 -6.32 -8.64 -10.93
C ALA A 159 -7.17 -7.88 -9.91
N VAL A 160 -6.60 -7.48 -8.78
CA VAL A 160 -7.29 -6.64 -7.79
C VAL A 160 -7.61 -5.25 -8.36
N ALA A 161 -6.67 -4.59 -9.07
CA ALA A 161 -6.92 -3.27 -9.64
C ALA A 161 -8.05 -3.28 -10.70
N ILE A 162 -8.03 -4.28 -11.60
CA ILE A 162 -8.91 -4.38 -12.77
C ILE A 162 -10.25 -5.04 -12.42
N LEU A 163 -10.27 -6.13 -11.67
CA LEU A 163 -11.50 -6.91 -11.45
C LEU A 163 -12.33 -6.37 -10.29
N PHE A 164 -11.70 -5.75 -9.29
CA PHE A 164 -12.44 -5.25 -8.14
C PHE A 164 -13.42 -4.15 -8.53
N TYR A 165 -13.02 -3.22 -9.40
CA TYR A 165 -13.84 -2.06 -9.76
C TYR A 165 -15.11 -2.42 -10.53
N PRO A 166 -15.06 -3.20 -11.63
CA PRO A 166 -16.24 -3.64 -12.36
C PRO A 166 -17.09 -4.60 -11.55
N VAL A 167 -16.49 -5.57 -10.84
CA VAL A 167 -17.26 -6.57 -10.06
C VAL A 167 -18.01 -5.90 -8.92
N TRP A 168 -17.38 -4.95 -8.24
CA TRP A 168 -18.03 -4.18 -7.19
C TRP A 168 -19.08 -3.22 -7.75
N TYR A 169 -18.77 -2.48 -8.83
CA TYR A 169 -19.72 -1.58 -9.50
C TYR A 169 -20.97 -2.31 -10.03
N TRP A 170 -20.80 -3.50 -10.62
CA TRP A 170 -21.92 -4.33 -11.09
C TRP A 170 -22.71 -4.99 -9.97
N SER A 171 -22.17 -5.10 -8.75
CA SER A 171 -22.81 -5.79 -7.60
C SER A 171 -24.00 -5.05 -6.97
N LYS A 172 -24.70 -4.18 -7.72
CA LYS A 172 -25.86 -3.35 -7.31
C LYS A 172 -25.57 -2.26 -6.25
N THR A 173 -24.33 -2.09 -5.81
CA THR A 173 -23.96 -1.22 -4.66
C THR A 173 -23.86 0.28 -4.98
N VAL A 174 -23.71 0.69 -6.25
CA VAL A 174 -23.46 2.11 -6.59
C VAL A 174 -24.60 3.04 -6.16
N LYS A 175 -25.84 2.56 -6.23
CA LYS A 175 -27.01 3.35 -5.80
C LYS A 175 -27.03 3.62 -4.29
N ASP A 176 -26.36 2.78 -3.51
CA ASP A 176 -26.33 2.83 -2.04
C ASP A 176 -25.01 3.40 -1.50
N MET A 177 -24.10 3.82 -2.40
CA MET A 177 -22.77 4.28 -2.05
C MET A 177 -22.71 5.79 -1.79
N THR A 178 -22.06 6.19 -0.70
CA THR A 178 -21.70 7.59 -0.48
C THR A 178 -20.60 8.01 -1.48
N MET A 179 -20.62 9.27 -1.92
CA MET A 179 -19.59 9.83 -2.81
C MET A 179 -18.16 9.61 -2.27
N GLN A 180 -18.00 9.63 -0.95
CA GLN A 180 -16.71 9.40 -0.27
C GLN A 180 -16.21 7.97 -0.48
N ALA A 181 -17.10 6.97 -0.40
CA ALA A 181 -16.75 5.57 -0.63
C ALA A 181 -16.36 5.32 -2.10
N ILE A 182 -16.99 6.02 -3.05
CA ILE A 182 -16.64 5.97 -4.48
C ILE A 182 -15.22 6.51 -4.68
N ILE A 183 -14.91 7.69 -4.13
CA ILE A 183 -13.59 8.30 -4.26
C ILE A 183 -12.50 7.41 -3.60
N LEU A 184 -12.77 6.87 -2.42
CA LEU A 184 -11.87 5.93 -1.75
C LEU A 184 -11.59 4.68 -2.58
N ALA A 185 -12.61 4.14 -3.25
CA ALA A 185 -12.45 2.99 -4.12
C ALA A 185 -11.60 3.30 -5.36
N ILE A 186 -11.81 4.47 -5.98
CA ILE A 186 -10.98 4.94 -7.11
C ILE A 186 -9.52 5.03 -6.67
N VAL A 187 -9.26 5.74 -5.57
CA VAL A 187 -7.91 5.91 -5.03
C VAL A 187 -7.27 4.55 -4.75
N SER A 188 -8.00 3.64 -4.09
CA SER A 188 -7.50 2.29 -3.79
C SER A 188 -7.11 1.50 -5.04
N SER A 189 -7.94 1.56 -6.09
CA SER A 189 -7.66 0.89 -7.37
C SER A 189 -6.46 1.51 -8.08
N THR A 190 -6.34 2.85 -8.10
CA THR A 190 -5.18 3.54 -8.64
C THR A 190 -3.90 3.15 -7.90
N LEU A 191 -3.94 3.03 -6.58
CA LEU A 191 -2.79 2.58 -5.78
C LEU A 191 -2.38 1.14 -6.09
N CYS A 192 -3.36 0.24 -6.24
CA CYS A 192 -3.11 -1.11 -6.73
C CYS A 192 -2.45 -1.12 -8.11
N ALA A 193 -2.93 -0.28 -9.03
CA ALA A 193 -2.37 -0.16 -10.38
C ALA A 193 -0.92 0.37 -10.36
N ILE A 194 -0.62 1.37 -9.53
CA ILE A 194 0.75 1.89 -9.35
C ILE A 194 1.67 0.79 -8.79
N GLY A 195 1.24 0.08 -7.74
CA GLY A 195 2.02 -1.02 -7.15
C GLY A 195 2.22 -2.20 -8.12
N ALA A 196 1.20 -2.52 -8.91
CA ALA A 196 1.29 -3.55 -9.94
C ALA A 196 2.26 -3.15 -11.05
N LEU A 197 2.16 -1.91 -11.56
CA LEU A 197 3.04 -1.36 -12.58
C LEU A 197 4.50 -1.36 -12.10
N PHE A 198 4.74 -0.92 -10.87
CA PHE A 198 6.07 -0.95 -10.26
C PHE A 198 6.64 -2.37 -10.19
N THR A 199 5.83 -3.34 -9.77
CA THR A 199 6.25 -4.75 -9.70
C THR A 199 6.50 -5.33 -11.09
N VAL A 200 5.70 -4.97 -12.11
CA VAL A 200 5.91 -5.38 -13.50
C VAL A 200 7.22 -4.83 -14.05
N ILE A 201 7.48 -3.53 -13.86
CA ILE A 201 8.72 -2.89 -14.32
C ILE A 201 9.94 -3.63 -13.73
N GLN A 202 9.90 -3.96 -12.45
CA GLN A 202 10.96 -4.74 -11.79
C GLN A 202 11.03 -6.23 -12.20
N SER A 203 9.99 -6.74 -12.87
CA SER A 203 9.90 -8.14 -13.30
C SER A 203 10.43 -8.37 -14.72
N ILE A 204 10.81 -7.29 -15.42
CA ILE A 204 11.37 -7.33 -16.78
C ILE A 204 12.84 -6.93 -16.67
N SER A 205 13.75 -7.84 -17.03
CA SER A 205 15.20 -7.62 -16.87
C SER A 205 15.70 -6.36 -17.57
N SER A 206 15.24 -6.07 -18.79
CA SER A 206 15.65 -4.88 -19.54
C SER A 206 15.25 -3.55 -18.88
N PHE A 207 14.15 -3.54 -18.11
CA PHE A 207 13.70 -2.36 -17.38
C PHE A 207 14.26 -2.30 -15.96
N TYR A 208 14.68 -3.43 -15.39
CA TYR A 208 15.29 -3.49 -14.08
C TYR A 208 16.54 -2.60 -14.04
N ASP A 209 17.48 -2.77 -14.98
CA ASP A 209 18.71 -1.98 -15.02
C ASP A 209 18.47 -0.49 -15.29
N GLN A 210 17.48 -0.18 -16.15
CA GLN A 210 17.08 1.21 -16.43
C GLN A 210 16.43 1.90 -15.22
N THR A 211 15.63 1.17 -14.44
CA THR A 211 15.01 1.71 -13.23
C THR A 211 16.04 1.91 -12.12
N TYR A 212 17.01 1.00 -12.04
CA TYR A 212 18.13 1.11 -11.11
C TYR A 212 19.06 2.29 -11.43
N SER A 213 19.27 2.60 -12.71
CA SER A 213 20.06 3.76 -13.14
C SER A 213 19.32 5.10 -12.99
N HIS A 214 17.98 5.09 -12.96
CA HIS A 214 17.15 6.28 -12.73
C HIS A 214 16.42 6.23 -11.37
N GLU A 215 17.21 6.23 -10.30
CA GLU A 215 16.77 6.06 -8.91
C GLU A 215 15.66 7.03 -8.44
N VAL A 216 15.59 8.23 -9.02
CA VAL A 216 14.53 9.20 -8.74
C VAL A 216 13.13 8.63 -9.00
N TRP A 217 12.95 7.89 -10.10
CA TRP A 217 11.66 7.28 -10.42
C TRP A 217 11.28 6.17 -9.46
N PHE A 218 12.27 5.42 -8.95
CA PHE A 218 12.04 4.43 -7.89
C PHE A 218 11.44 5.10 -6.65
N TYR A 219 12.05 6.20 -6.19
CA TYR A 219 11.56 6.94 -5.04
C TYR A 219 10.19 7.60 -5.28
N VAL A 220 9.96 8.18 -6.46
CA VAL A 220 8.66 8.76 -6.83
C VAL A 220 7.56 7.71 -6.78
N LEU A 221 7.80 6.52 -7.35
CA LEU A 221 6.83 5.42 -7.35
C LEU A 221 6.61 4.83 -5.94
N GLN A 222 7.57 4.96 -5.03
CA GLN A 222 7.45 4.54 -3.64
C GLN A 222 6.70 5.57 -2.76
N ILE A 223 6.91 6.87 -2.99
CA ILE A 223 6.25 7.95 -2.24
C ILE A 223 4.81 8.16 -2.72
N ALA A 224 4.56 8.06 -4.03
CA ALA A 224 3.25 8.38 -4.61
C ALA A 224 2.12 7.64 -3.88
N PRO A 225 2.20 6.33 -3.59
CA PRO A 225 1.17 5.63 -2.82
C PRO A 225 0.92 6.21 -1.42
N ILE A 226 1.97 6.63 -0.73
CA ILE A 226 1.89 7.24 0.60
C ILE A 226 1.19 8.60 0.50
N ALA A 227 1.65 9.45 -0.42
CA ALA A 227 1.13 10.79 -0.60
C ALA A 227 -0.35 10.78 -1.00
N PHE A 228 -0.72 9.94 -1.98
CA PHE A 228 -2.11 9.76 -2.40
C PHE A 228 -2.98 9.28 -1.25
N SER A 229 -2.53 8.25 -0.52
CA SER A 229 -3.34 7.70 0.56
C SER A 229 -3.47 8.68 1.74
N HIS A 230 -2.39 9.36 2.12
CA HIS A 230 -2.42 10.38 3.18
C HIS A 230 -3.34 11.55 2.80
N PHE A 231 -3.29 12.02 1.55
CA PHE A 231 -4.22 13.03 1.05
C PHE A 231 -5.67 12.56 1.19
N THR A 232 -5.96 11.35 0.70
CA THR A 232 -7.29 10.76 0.76
C THR A 232 -7.78 10.58 2.19
N TRP A 233 -6.95 10.12 3.12
CA TRP A 233 -7.36 9.98 4.52
C TRP A 233 -7.49 11.32 5.25
N SER A 234 -6.70 12.33 4.88
CA SER A 234 -6.80 13.68 5.45
C SER A 234 -8.09 14.38 5.01
N VAL A 235 -8.48 14.22 3.73
CA VAL A 235 -9.71 14.79 3.16
C VAL A 235 -10.93 14.01 3.65
N PHE A 236 -10.92 12.69 3.52
CA PHE A 236 -12.05 11.81 3.83
C PHE A 236 -11.94 11.17 5.21
N HIS A 237 -11.33 11.84 6.19
CA HIS A 237 -11.08 11.28 7.51
C HIS A 237 -12.33 10.61 8.12
N PRO A 238 -12.26 9.38 8.66
CA PRO A 238 -13.43 8.62 9.13
C PRO A 238 -14.34 9.41 10.08
N LYS A 239 -13.75 10.22 10.96
CA LYS A 239 -14.51 11.13 11.84
C LYS A 239 -15.38 12.13 11.06
N ARG A 240 -14.91 12.70 9.96
CA ARG A 240 -15.69 13.62 9.12
C ARG A 240 -16.76 12.88 8.30
N SER A 241 -16.53 11.62 7.95
CA SER A 241 -17.45 10.80 7.16
C SER A 241 -18.50 10.05 7.98
N LEU A 242 -18.19 9.69 9.24
CA LEU A 242 -19.04 8.84 10.10
C LEU A 242 -19.92 9.65 11.08
N ILE A 243 -19.74 10.97 11.20
CA ILE A 243 -20.54 11.82 12.10
C ILE A 243 -21.99 12.03 11.60
N SER A 244 -22.36 11.61 10.39
CA SER A 244 -23.74 11.79 9.89
C SER A 244 -24.76 10.76 10.38
N SER A 245 -24.42 9.90 11.34
CA SER A 245 -25.37 8.92 11.89
C SER A 245 -25.37 8.90 13.41
N GLU A 246 -25.76 10.02 14.03
CA GLU A 246 -26.51 9.94 15.29
C GLU A 246 -28.00 9.98 14.95
N PRO A 247 -28.82 9.04 15.48
CA PRO A 247 -30.25 9.22 15.44
C PRO A 247 -30.57 10.45 16.30
N LEU A 248 -31.33 11.38 15.74
CA LEU A 248 -32.15 12.30 16.51
C LEU A 248 -33.01 11.47 17.45
N ILE A 249 -32.47 11.17 18.64
CA ILE A 249 -33.27 10.77 19.78
C ILE A 249 -34.11 12.00 20.06
N SER A 250 -35.38 11.87 19.74
CA SER A 250 -36.49 12.74 20.09
C SER A 250 -36.46 13.05 21.59
N ALA A 251 -35.68 14.05 21.97
CA ALA A 251 -35.88 14.78 23.22
C ALA A 251 -37.05 15.75 22.97
N SER A 252 -38.28 15.23 22.97
CA SER A 252 -39.47 16.09 22.96
C SER A 252 -40.69 15.53 23.71
N ASN A 253 -40.61 14.40 24.44
CA ASN A 253 -41.79 13.84 25.11
C ASN A 253 -41.69 13.68 26.63
N ASP A 254 -40.69 14.28 27.30
CA ASP A 254 -40.61 14.29 28.77
C ASP A 254 -41.35 15.46 29.44
N GLU A 255 -42.24 16.16 28.72
CA GLU A 255 -42.97 17.32 29.26
C GLU A 255 -44.51 17.20 29.18
N GLN A 256 -45.07 15.99 29.35
CA GLN A 256 -46.52 15.80 29.50
C GLN A 256 -46.96 14.79 30.60
N SER A 257 -46.16 14.55 31.64
CA SER A 257 -46.63 13.79 32.83
C SER A 257 -46.52 14.57 34.15
N LYS A 258 -46.72 15.88 34.09
CA LYS A 258 -47.10 16.68 35.25
C LYS A 258 -48.26 17.59 34.86
N LEU A 259 -49.47 17.04 34.94
CA LEU A 259 -50.72 17.68 35.33
C LEU A 259 -51.78 16.59 35.52
#